data_AF-A0A7W7ML04-F1
#
_entry.id   AF-A0A7W7ML04-F1
#
_cell.length_a   1.000
_cell.length_b   1.000
_cell.length_c   1.000
_cell.angle_alpha   90.00
_cell.angle_beta   90.00
_cell.angle_gamma   90.00
#
_symmetry.space_group_name_H-M   'P 1'
#
loop_
_entity.id
_entity.type
_entity.pdbx_description
1 polymer ?
#
loop_
_entity_poly.entity_id
_entity_poly.type
_entity_poly.pdbx_seq_one_letter_code
_entity_poly.pdbx_strand_id
1 'polypeptide(L)'
;MSQYSDQQITAAATAFAAGDVRYDETAAAPLPPAPETEPMVPLGLRVPAPLAQQIRAAATQAGVPYSQLIREWIELGLAEMATDKTVSLAVLRRAIAHVAATGHAA
;
A
#
# COMPACT_ATOMS: atom_id res chain seq x y z
N MET A 1 18.83 16.93 15.18
CA MET A 1 18.25 16.24 16.34
C MET A 1 18.92 16.78 17.59
N SER A 2 18.23 17.61 18.38
CA SER A 2 18.75 17.99 19.69
C SER A 2 18.74 16.75 20.58
N GLN A 3 19.92 16.25 20.94
CA GLN A 3 20.05 15.20 21.93
C GLN A 3 19.92 15.84 23.31
N TYR A 4 19.01 15.32 24.14
CA TYR A 4 18.86 15.76 25.53
C TYR A 4 20.11 15.37 26.32
N SER A 5 20.54 16.22 27.26
CA SER A 5 21.66 15.90 28.16
C SER A 5 21.25 14.91 29.24
N ASP A 6 22.21 14.17 29.80
CA ASP A 6 21.96 13.24 30.93
C ASP A 6 21.31 13.93 32.12
N GLN A 7 21.65 15.20 32.35
CA GLN A 7 21.02 16.03 33.38
C GLN A 7 19.54 16.28 33.10
N GLN A 8 19.17 16.59 31.85
CA GLN A 8 17.79 16.79 31.43
C GLN A 8 16.97 15.50 31.56
N ILE A 9 17.56 14.36 31.19
CA ILE A 9 16.93 13.03 31.32
C ILE A 9 16.68 12.71 32.80
N THR A 10 17.68 12.92 33.66
CA THR A 10 17.57 12.66 35.11
C THR A 10 16.53 13.55 35.78
N ALA A 11 16.48 14.84 35.41
CA ALA A 11 15.48 15.77 35.92
C ALA A 11 14.06 15.37 35.49
N ALA A 12 13.87 14.99 34.23
CA ALA A 12 12.58 14.52 33.71
C ALA A 12 12.11 13.23 34.41
N ALA A 13 13.01 12.26 34.62
CA ALA A 13 12.71 11.02 35.34
C ALA A 13 12.29 11.29 36.79
N THR A 14 12.95 12.23 37.46
CA THR A 14 12.63 12.63 38.84
C THR A 14 11.25 13.27 38.92
N ALA A 15 10.93 14.20 38.02
CA ALA A 15 9.60 14.83 37.96
C ALA A 15 8.48 13.81 37.66
N PHE A 16 8.74 12.84 36.78
CA PHE A 16 7.80 11.77 36.49
C PHE A 16 7.54 10.89 37.72
N ALA A 17 8.60 10.50 38.44
CA ALA A 17 8.49 9.71 39.67
C ALA A 17 7.75 10.47 40.80
N ALA A 18 7.88 11.79 40.85
CA ALA A 18 7.18 12.66 41.81
C ALA A 18 5.70 12.92 41.46
N GLY A 19 5.26 12.56 40.24
CA GLY A 19 3.90 12.87 39.76
C GLY A 19 3.72 14.33 39.32
N ASP A 20 4.82 15.06 39.13
CA ASP A 20 4.83 16.49 38.75
C ASP A 20 4.75 16.70 37.22
N VAL A 21 4.39 15.66 36.46
CA VAL A 21 4.23 15.71 35.01
C VAL A 21 2.75 15.79 34.67
N ARG A 22 2.39 16.77 33.83
CA ARG A 22 1.05 16.91 33.27
C ARG A 22 1.12 16.71 31.76
N TYR A 23 0.19 15.93 31.23
CA TYR A 23 -0.01 15.85 29.79
C TYR A 23 -0.63 17.16 29.30
N ASP A 24 -0.06 17.73 28.24
CA ASP A 24 -0.55 18.95 27.61
C ASP A 24 -1.01 18.62 26.19
N GLU A 25 -2.33 18.50 26.02
CA GLU A 25 -2.98 18.29 24.71
C GLU A 25 -2.85 19.50 23.77
N THR A 26 -2.48 20.67 24.31
CA THR A 26 -2.35 21.92 23.56
C THR A 26 -0.92 22.22 23.12
N ALA A 27 0.07 21.48 23.66
CA ALA A 27 1.47 21.63 23.28
C ALA A 27 1.70 21.15 21.84
N ALA A 28 2.04 22.07 20.95
CA ALA A 28 2.46 21.75 19.60
C ALA A 28 3.86 21.10 19.62
N ALA A 29 3.93 19.79 19.40
CA ALA A 29 5.19 19.07 19.22
C ALA A 29 5.57 19.05 17.73
N PRO A 30 6.84 19.31 17.37
CA PRO A 30 7.30 19.14 15.99
C PRO A 30 7.22 17.67 15.62
N LEU A 31 6.35 17.33 14.68
CA LEU A 31 6.30 16.00 14.10
C LEU A 31 7.46 15.80 13.12
N PRO A 32 7.96 14.58 12.95
CA PRO A 32 8.85 14.28 11.84
C PRO A 32 8.15 14.64 10.52
N PRO A 33 8.92 15.01 9.47
CA PRO A 33 8.33 15.33 8.17
C PRO A 33 7.53 14.12 7.67
N ALA A 34 6.43 14.41 6.96
CA ALA A 34 5.68 13.37 6.28
C ALA A 34 6.62 12.66 5.28
N PRO A 35 6.55 11.32 5.18
CA PRO A 35 7.37 10.60 4.22
C PRO A 35 6.99 11.02 2.79
N GLU A 36 8.00 11.18 1.94
CA GLU A 36 7.81 11.59 0.54
C GLU A 36 7.10 10.53 -0.30
N THR A 37 7.21 9.27 0.12
CA THR A 37 6.58 8.11 -0.53
C THR A 37 5.73 7.35 0.47
N GLU A 38 4.75 6.61 -0.03
CA GLU A 38 3.96 5.71 0.79
C GLU A 38 4.88 4.73 1.55
N PRO A 39 4.78 4.65 2.89
CA PRO A 39 5.54 3.69 3.67
C PRO A 39 5.17 2.25 3.27
N MET A 40 6.15 1.48 2.82
CA MET A 40 5.96 0.09 2.44
C MET A 40 6.53 -0.86 3.48
N VAL A 41 5.84 -1.99 3.71
CA VAL A 41 6.32 -3.08 4.57
C VAL A 41 6.68 -4.32 3.75
N PRO A 42 7.71 -5.10 4.15
CA PRO A 42 8.03 -6.36 3.48
C PRO A 42 6.90 -7.37 3.60
N LEU A 43 6.56 -8.04 2.49
CA LEU A 43 5.60 -9.15 2.47
C LEU A 43 6.30 -10.45 2.03
N GLY A 44 6.36 -11.43 2.93
CA GLY A 44 6.92 -12.75 2.65
C GLY A 44 5.85 -13.73 2.14
N LEU A 45 5.99 -14.22 0.91
CA LEU A 45 5.06 -15.17 0.29
C LEU A 45 5.82 -16.42 -0.18
N ARG A 46 5.28 -17.60 0.11
CA ARG A 46 5.75 -18.86 -0.48
C ARG A 46 4.95 -19.14 -1.75
N VAL A 47 5.65 -19.35 -2.85
CA VAL A 47 5.06 -19.71 -4.15
C VAL A 47 5.87 -20.84 -4.78
N PRO A 48 5.26 -21.65 -5.66
CA PRO A 48 6.03 -22.61 -6.47
C PRO A 48 7.15 -21.93 -7.26
N ALA A 49 8.31 -22.57 -7.36
CA ALA A 49 9.46 -22.02 -8.09
C ALA A 49 9.14 -21.66 -9.57
N PRO A 50 8.37 -22.48 -10.33
CA PRO A 50 8.00 -22.11 -11.69
C PRO A 50 7.16 -20.83 -11.76
N LEU A 51 6.26 -20.62 -10.79
CA LEU A 51 5.46 -19.42 -10.71
C LEU A 51 6.34 -18.19 -10.45
N ALA A 52 7.27 -18.27 -9.49
CA ALA A 52 8.21 -17.17 -9.24
C ALA A 52 9.02 -16.79 -10.49
N GLN A 53 9.43 -17.77 -11.29
CA GLN A 53 10.15 -17.52 -12.55
C GLN A 53 9.26 -16.83 -13.59
N GLN A 54 8.00 -17.25 -13.73
CA GLN A 54 7.04 -16.62 -14.64
C GLN A 54 6.79 -15.16 -14.27
N ILE A 55 6.60 -14.87 -12.99
CA ILE A 55 6.39 -13.49 -12.50
C ILE A 55 7.63 -12.63 -12.81
N ARG A 56 8.85 -13.16 -12.63
CA ARG A 56 10.09 -12.44 -12.98
C ARG A 56 10.17 -12.13 -14.47
N ALA A 57 9.83 -13.11 -15.32
CA ALA A 57 9.81 -12.89 -16.77
C ALA A 57 8.79 -11.83 -17.16
N ALA A 58 7.59 -11.85 -16.58
CA ALA A 58 6.55 -10.84 -16.82
C ALA A 58 7.00 -9.44 -16.40
N ALA A 59 7.68 -9.29 -15.26
CA ALA A 59 8.22 -8.00 -14.81
C ALA A 59 9.28 -7.45 -15.77
N THR A 60 10.18 -8.32 -16.25
CA THR A 60 11.16 -7.96 -17.28
C THR A 60 10.49 -7.52 -18.58
N GLN A 61 9.47 -8.24 -19.05
CA GLN A 61 8.73 -7.89 -20.26
C GLN A 61 7.98 -6.56 -20.13
N ALA A 62 7.44 -6.27 -18.94
CA ALA A 62 6.75 -5.02 -18.64
C ALA A 62 7.72 -3.84 -18.36
N GLY A 63 9.02 -4.11 -18.18
CA GLY A 63 10.02 -3.08 -17.88
C GLY A 63 9.90 -2.48 -16.47
N VAL A 64 9.29 -3.20 -15.53
CA VAL A 64 9.05 -2.75 -14.15
C VAL A 64 9.76 -3.62 -13.12
N PRO A 65 10.08 -3.11 -11.92
CA PRO A 65 10.59 -3.92 -10.83
C PRO A 65 9.63 -5.06 -10.45
N TYR A 66 10.20 -6.22 -10.10
CA TYR A 66 9.45 -7.42 -9.69
C TYR A 66 8.46 -7.16 -8.54
N SER A 67 8.88 -6.39 -7.52
CA SER A 67 8.03 -6.03 -6.38
C SER A 67 6.92 -5.05 -6.76
N GLN A 68 7.13 -4.20 -7.77
CA GLN A 68 6.11 -3.30 -8.30
C GLN A 68 5.02 -4.13 -9.00
N LEU A 69 5.39 -5.02 -9.93
CA LEU A 69 4.42 -5.85 -10.65
C LEU A 69 3.57 -6.70 -9.70
N ILE A 70 4.19 -7.32 -8.69
CA ILE A 70 3.46 -8.13 -7.71
C ILE A 70 2.44 -7.28 -6.95
N ARG A 71 2.84 -6.07 -6.53
CA ARG A 71 1.93 -5.17 -5.81
C ARG A 71 0.75 -4.77 -6.68
N GLU A 72 1.00 -4.35 -7.92
CA GLU A 72 -0.04 -3.97 -8.88
C GLU A 72 -1.04 -5.12 -9.11
N TRP A 73 -0.55 -6.37 -9.23
CA TRP A 73 -1.43 -7.53 -9.36
C TRP A 73 -2.24 -7.83 -8.09
N ILE A 74 -1.67 -7.62 -6.89
CA ILE A 74 -2.40 -7.74 -5.63
C ILE A 74 -3.48 -6.66 -5.54
N GLU A 75 -3.15 -5.41 -5.83
CA GLU A 75 -4.09 -4.29 -5.84
C GLU A 75 -5.23 -4.51 -6.84
N LEU A 76 -4.90 -4.96 -8.05
CA LEU A 76 -5.90 -5.30 -9.07
C LEU A 76 -6.82 -6.43 -8.59
N GLY A 77 -6.25 -7.52 -8.07
CA GLY A 77 -7.04 -8.64 -7.54
C GLY A 77 -7.97 -8.22 -6.40
N LEU A 78 -7.49 -7.37 -5.49
CA LEU A 78 -8.30 -6.82 -4.41
C LEU A 78 -9.39 -5.88 -4.92
N ALA A 79 -9.09 -5.03 -5.92
CA ALA A 79 -10.08 -4.16 -6.54
C ALA A 79 -11.18 -4.97 -7.24
N GLU A 80 -10.82 -6.03 -7.97
CA GLU A 80 -11.77 -6.94 -8.61
C GLU A 80 -12.69 -7.64 -7.60
N MET A 81 -12.16 -8.01 -6.42
CA MET A 81 -12.91 -8.62 -5.33
C MET A 81 -13.79 -7.63 -4.57
N ALA A 82 -13.30 -6.40 -4.35
CA ALA A 82 -14.06 -5.32 -3.74
C ALA A 82 -15.21 -4.85 -4.65
N THR A 83 -15.08 -5.10 -5.95
CA THR A 83 -16.18 -4.93 -6.90
C THR A 83 -17.14 -6.12 -6.75
N ASP A 84 -17.92 -6.15 -5.69
CA ASP A 84 -19.22 -6.82 -5.71
C ASP A 84 -20.06 -6.08 -6.79
N LYS A 85 -20.06 -6.65 -8.00
CA LYS A 85 -20.32 -5.93 -9.27
C LYS A 85 -21.81 -5.67 -9.50
N THR A 86 -22.23 -4.41 -9.52
CA THR A 86 -23.40 -4.01 -10.35
C THR A 86 -22.92 -3.41 -11.66
N VAL A 87 -22.95 -4.20 -12.73
CA VAL A 87 -22.93 -3.67 -14.10
C VAL A 87 -24.35 -3.63 -14.63
N SER A 88 -24.71 -2.55 -15.32
CA SER A 88 -26.01 -2.46 -15.98
C SER A 88 -26.14 -3.55 -17.05
N LEU A 89 -27.18 -4.39 -16.96
CA LEU A 89 -27.48 -5.43 -17.94
C LEU A 89 -27.61 -4.88 -19.37
N ALA A 90 -28.04 -3.63 -19.52
CA ALA A 90 -28.14 -2.97 -20.82
C ALA A 90 -26.77 -2.71 -21.45
N VAL A 91 -25.78 -2.31 -20.65
CA VAL A 91 -24.40 -2.09 -21.10
C VAL A 91 -23.76 -3.40 -21.52
N LEU A 92 -23.98 -4.46 -20.73
CA LEU A 92 -23.47 -5.79 -21.05
C LEU A 92 -24.08 -6.34 -22.36
N ARG A 93 -25.40 -6.21 -22.54
CA ARG A 93 -26.09 -6.61 -23.79
C ARG A 93 -25.56 -5.86 -25.00
N ARG A 94 -25.30 -4.55 -24.87
CA ARG A 94 -24.75 -3.74 -25.97
C ARG A 94 -23.33 -4.17 -26.33
N ALA A 95 -22.49 -4.46 -25.33
CA ALA A 95 -21.13 -4.96 -25.56
C ALA A 95 -21.14 -6.32 -26.29
N ILE A 96 -21.99 -7.25 -25.86
CA ILE A 96 -22.14 -8.56 -26.51
C ILE A 96 -22.61 -8.41 -27.96
N ALA A 97 -23.63 -7.58 -28.20
CA ALA A 97 -24.15 -7.33 -29.54
C ALA A 97 -23.08 -6.69 -30.46
N HIS A 98 -22.28 -5.77 -29.94
CA HIS A 98 -21.21 -5.12 -30.69
C HIS A 98 -20.13 -6.12 -31.12
N VAL A 99 -19.73 -7.03 -30.23
CA VAL A 99 -18.74 -8.09 -30.52
C VAL A 99 -19.31 -9.12 -31.51
N ALA A 100 -20.57 -9.52 -31.37
CA ALA A 100 -21.21 -10.47 -32.29
C ALA A 100 -21.36 -9.90 -33.72
N ALA A 101 -21.62 -8.59 -33.84
CA ALA A 101 -21.72 -7.90 -35.13
C ALA A 101 -20.35 -7.71 -35.80
N THR A 102 -19.30 -7.46 -35.03
CA THR A 102 -17.93 -7.33 -35.55
C THR A 102 -17.31 -8.68 -35.93
N GLY A 103 -17.70 -9.78 -35.27
CA GLY A 103 -17.28 -11.14 -35.63
C GLY A 103 -17.95 -11.73 -36.88
N HIS A 104 -19.09 -11.21 -37.33
CA HIS A 104 -19.75 -11.61 -38.59
C HIS A 104 -19.24 -10.85 -39.83
N ALA A 105 -18.37 -9.85 -39.63
CA ALA A 105 -17.83 -9.00 -40.70
C ALA A 105 -16.38 -9.36 -41.10
N ALA A 106 -15.88 -10.52 -40.68
CA ALA A 106 -14.55 -11.05 -40.99
C ALA A 106 -14.63 -12.39 -41.72
#